data_AF-A0A7R9C1T4-F1
#
_entry.id   AF-A0A7R9C1T4-F1
#
_cell.length_a   1.000
_cell.length_b   1.000
_cell.length_c   1.000
_cell.angle_alpha   90.00
_cell.angle_beta   90.00
_cell.angle_gamma   90.00
#
_symmetry.space_group_name_H-M   'P 1'
#
loop_
_entity.id
_entity.type
_entity.pdbx_description
1 polymer ?
#
loop_
_entity_poly.entity_id
_entity_poly.type
_entity_poly.pdbx_seq_one_letter_code
_entity_poly.pdbx_strand_id
1 'polypeptide(L)'
;DKVRPPVDCDICRNVTEVSKVQNLDPEKFFSNFIETGRPVIVIDAMDDWLAAEEFSYEFFRDFYNGGEADSNDFLDKFEDSGCQFFPYKTEFQSLREVFSMDDERARMAPGYKPWYVGWGSCDSEANEILRRYYQRPYFLPKTSESTKMDWIFMGTPGFGAHMHIDHVTNPSWQAQIKGSKIWYLQPPPECYFSCSDIEVLVTSGEVIVLDTNRWYHATAVSSADISITIGSEFD
;
A
#
# COMPACT_ATOMS: atom_id res chain seq x y z
N ASP A 1 19.08 -0.39 19.82
CA ASP A 1 18.75 -1.80 20.09
C ASP A 1 18.16 -2.46 18.87
N LYS A 2 18.56 -3.70 18.55
CA LYS A 2 18.19 -4.42 17.31
C LYS A 2 17.11 -5.49 17.53
N VAL A 3 16.19 -5.28 18.47
CA VAL A 3 15.12 -6.25 18.77
C VAL A 3 13.79 -5.49 18.92
N ARG A 4 12.77 -5.92 18.17
CA ARG A 4 11.39 -5.41 18.29
C ARG A 4 10.91 -5.58 19.73
N PRO A 5 10.33 -4.55 20.37
CA PRO A 5 9.77 -4.70 21.71
C PRO A 5 8.59 -5.70 21.71
N PRO A 6 8.40 -6.48 22.79
CA PRO A 6 7.22 -7.32 22.95
C PRO A 6 5.94 -6.49 22.84
N VAL A 7 4.94 -7.03 22.15
CA VAL A 7 3.64 -6.38 21.95
C VAL A 7 2.63 -6.92 22.95
N ASP A 8 1.86 -6.02 23.56
CA ASP A 8 0.68 -6.40 24.32
C ASP A 8 -0.40 -6.97 23.39
N CYS A 9 -0.92 -8.14 23.74
CA CYS A 9 -1.92 -8.86 22.96
C CYS A 9 -3.31 -8.22 22.97
N ASP A 10 -3.54 -7.14 23.73
CA ASP A 10 -4.76 -6.32 23.61
C ASP A 10 -5.01 -5.78 22.20
N ILE A 11 -3.95 -5.68 21.39
CA ILE A 11 -3.99 -5.37 19.96
C ILE A 11 -4.88 -6.34 19.16
N CYS A 12 -4.97 -7.60 19.58
CA CYS A 12 -5.63 -8.67 18.82
C CYS A 12 -6.62 -9.50 19.67
N ARG A 13 -6.63 -9.32 20.99
CA ARG A 13 -7.54 -10.05 21.89
C ARG A 13 -8.99 -9.72 21.56
N ASN A 14 -9.78 -10.76 21.28
CA ASN A 14 -11.17 -10.67 20.83
C ASN A 14 -11.36 -9.93 19.48
N VAL A 15 -10.30 -9.78 18.69
CA VAL A 15 -10.38 -9.26 17.32
C VAL A 15 -10.41 -10.46 16.39
N THR A 16 -11.58 -10.72 15.80
CA THR A 16 -11.80 -11.84 14.86
C THR A 16 -11.92 -11.39 13.41
N GLU A 17 -12.13 -10.09 13.18
CA GLU A 17 -12.27 -9.49 11.87
C GLU A 17 -11.78 -8.04 11.89
N VAL A 18 -11.47 -7.48 10.72
CA VAL A 18 -11.12 -6.07 10.57
C VAL A 18 -12.40 -5.26 10.37
N SER A 19 -12.67 -4.32 11.28
CA SER A 19 -13.84 -3.44 11.20
C SER A 19 -13.80 -2.57 9.94
N LYS A 20 -14.93 -2.50 9.22
CA LYS A 20 -15.16 -1.53 8.15
C LYS A 20 -15.98 -0.36 8.68
N VAL A 21 -15.48 0.86 8.52
CA VAL A 21 -16.09 2.09 9.03
C VAL A 21 -16.12 3.19 7.97
N GLN A 22 -16.96 4.19 8.18
CA GLN A 22 -17.14 5.35 7.31
C GLN A 22 -17.36 6.60 8.18
N ASN A 23 -17.17 7.79 7.60
CA ASN A 23 -17.28 9.08 8.27
C ASN A 23 -16.49 9.11 9.60
N LEU A 24 -15.25 8.61 9.56
CA LEU A 24 -14.44 8.38 10.74
C LEU A 24 -13.80 9.69 11.22
N ASP A 25 -14.28 10.16 12.37
CA ASP A 25 -13.69 11.32 13.06
C ASP A 25 -12.22 11.05 13.46
N PRO A 26 -11.28 12.00 13.28
CA PRO A 26 -9.87 11.80 13.61
C PRO A 26 -9.57 11.46 15.08
N GLU A 27 -10.32 11.99 16.05
CA GLU A 27 -10.12 11.65 17.47
C GLU A 27 -10.57 10.22 17.76
N LYS A 28 -11.69 9.81 17.14
CA LYS A 28 -12.16 8.42 17.21
C LYS A 28 -11.24 7.46 16.48
N PHE A 29 -10.66 7.87 15.36
CA PHE A 29 -9.66 7.08 14.65
C PHE A 29 -8.47 6.78 15.57
N PHE A 30 -7.93 7.83 16.19
CA PHE A 30 -6.78 7.72 17.08
C PHE A 30 -7.07 6.81 18.28
N SER A 31 -8.11 7.13 19.05
CA SER A 31 -8.44 6.41 20.29
C SER A 31 -8.89 4.96 20.06
N ASN A 32 -9.64 4.68 18.99
CA ASN A 32 -10.17 3.33 18.78
C ASN A 32 -9.20 2.39 18.05
N PHE A 33 -8.32 2.91 17.20
CA PHE A 33 -7.49 2.09 16.30
C PHE A 33 -6.00 2.31 16.47
N ILE A 34 -5.54 3.55 16.66
CA ILE A 34 -4.10 3.84 16.78
C ILE A 34 -3.58 3.50 18.17
N GLU A 35 -4.23 4.00 19.22
CA GLU A 35 -3.84 3.68 20.61
C GLU A 35 -3.95 2.18 20.91
N THR A 36 -4.97 1.53 20.34
CA THR A 36 -5.19 0.09 20.53
C THR A 36 -4.32 -0.78 19.61
N GLY A 37 -3.81 -0.21 18.51
CA GLY A 37 -3.11 -0.90 17.43
C GLY A 37 -4.00 -1.82 16.58
N ARG A 38 -5.32 -1.71 16.69
CA ARG A 38 -6.27 -2.57 15.98
C ARG A 38 -6.40 -2.14 14.51
N PRO A 39 -6.37 -3.10 13.56
CA PRO A 39 -6.54 -2.77 12.16
C PRO A 39 -7.96 -2.27 11.88
N VAL A 40 -8.10 -1.40 10.89
CA VAL A 40 -9.39 -0.87 10.43
C VAL A 40 -9.38 -0.64 8.93
N ILE A 41 -10.55 -0.73 8.31
CA ILE A 41 -10.78 -0.30 6.94
C ILE A 41 -11.74 0.89 6.94
N VAL A 42 -11.35 1.98 6.28
CA VAL A 42 -12.21 3.14 6.04
C VAL A 42 -12.68 3.10 4.59
N ILE A 43 -14.00 3.08 4.37
CA ILE A 43 -14.60 2.76 3.06
C ILE A 43 -14.93 3.97 2.20
N ASP A 44 -14.85 5.19 2.75
CA ASP A 44 -15.24 6.46 2.11
C ASP A 44 -14.09 7.47 2.06
N ALA A 45 -12.85 7.03 2.28
CA ALA A 45 -11.69 7.91 2.37
C ALA A 45 -11.17 8.43 1.03
N MET A 46 -11.67 7.84 -0.06
CA MET A 46 -11.17 8.05 -1.42
C MET A 46 -12.23 8.66 -2.35
N ASP A 47 -13.40 9.06 -1.83
CA ASP A 47 -14.54 9.49 -2.64
C ASP A 47 -14.21 10.65 -3.61
N ASP A 48 -13.26 11.51 -3.23
CA ASP A 48 -12.83 12.67 -4.03
C ASP A 48 -11.45 12.48 -4.71
N TRP A 49 -10.95 11.24 -4.82
CA TRP A 49 -9.62 10.97 -5.40
C TRP A 49 -9.69 10.67 -6.90
N LEU A 50 -9.07 11.52 -7.72
CA LEU A 50 -8.92 11.30 -9.16
C LEU A 50 -8.09 10.06 -9.51
N ALA A 51 -7.26 9.59 -8.58
CA ALA A 51 -6.42 8.41 -8.74
C ALA A 51 -7.22 7.15 -9.14
N ALA A 52 -8.47 7.02 -8.67
CA ALA A 52 -9.33 5.89 -9.02
C ALA A 52 -9.60 5.81 -10.53
N GLU A 53 -9.71 6.95 -11.20
CA GLU A 53 -9.96 7.06 -12.63
C GLU A 53 -8.65 7.00 -13.43
N GLU A 54 -7.65 7.78 -13.00
CA GLU A 54 -6.44 8.09 -13.76
C GLU A 54 -5.33 7.03 -13.62
N PHE A 55 -5.13 6.46 -12.42
CA PHE A 55 -3.99 5.58 -12.19
C PHE A 55 -4.14 4.26 -12.96
N SER A 56 -3.13 3.94 -13.75
CA SER A 56 -3.03 2.76 -14.61
C SER A 56 -1.55 2.42 -14.79
N TYR A 57 -1.27 1.23 -15.35
CA TYR A 57 0.10 0.90 -15.73
C TYR A 57 0.65 1.94 -16.71
N GLU A 58 -0.14 2.30 -17.71
CA GLU A 58 0.21 3.27 -18.75
C GLU A 58 0.48 4.65 -18.15
N PHE A 59 -0.36 5.11 -17.22
CA PHE A 59 -0.13 6.37 -16.49
C PHE A 59 1.23 6.38 -15.80
N PHE A 60 1.55 5.35 -15.00
CA PHE A 60 2.83 5.31 -14.28
C PHE A 60 4.02 5.17 -15.22
N ARG A 61 3.90 4.36 -16.27
CA ARG A 61 4.94 4.22 -17.31
C ARG A 61 5.26 5.57 -17.93
N ASP A 62 4.23 6.28 -18.41
CA ASP A 62 4.41 7.55 -19.12
C ASP A 62 4.86 8.66 -18.15
N PHE A 63 4.39 8.62 -16.91
CA PHE A 63 4.83 9.51 -15.83
C PHE A 63 6.32 9.36 -15.52
N TYR A 64 6.80 8.14 -15.28
CA TYR A 64 8.20 7.92 -14.90
C TYR A 64 9.16 8.04 -16.09
N ASN A 65 8.73 7.67 -17.31
CA ASN A 65 9.54 7.83 -18.54
C ASN A 65 9.56 9.27 -19.10
N GLY A 66 8.92 10.24 -18.44
CA GLY A 66 8.96 11.65 -18.83
C GLY A 66 8.14 11.97 -20.09
N GLY A 67 6.88 11.52 -20.14
CA GLY A 67 5.94 11.78 -21.24
C GLY A 67 5.73 13.27 -21.63
N GLU A 68 4.93 13.50 -22.68
CA GLU A 68 4.90 14.70 -23.56
C GLU A 68 4.71 16.11 -22.96
N ALA A 69 4.72 16.35 -21.65
CA ALA A 69 4.43 17.68 -21.11
C ALA A 69 5.58 18.42 -20.41
N ASP A 70 6.55 17.74 -19.78
CA ASP A 70 7.71 18.41 -19.16
C ASP A 70 8.74 17.33 -18.79
N SER A 71 9.87 17.33 -19.50
CA SER A 71 10.91 16.30 -19.50
C SER A 71 11.67 16.21 -18.17
N ASN A 72 11.04 15.61 -17.16
CA ASN A 72 11.70 15.14 -15.96
C ASN A 72 11.79 13.62 -16.05
N ASP A 73 12.98 13.10 -16.34
CA ASP A 73 13.23 11.66 -16.31
C ASP A 73 13.27 11.19 -14.84
N PHE A 74 12.08 10.99 -14.26
CA PHE A 74 11.94 10.52 -12.89
C PHE A 74 12.46 9.10 -12.74
N LEU A 75 12.49 8.32 -13.81
CA LEU A 75 13.01 6.97 -13.80
C LEU A 75 14.53 6.97 -13.63
N ASP A 76 15.27 7.79 -14.39
CA ASP A 76 16.72 7.98 -14.19
C ASP A 76 17.02 8.44 -12.75
N LYS A 77 16.29 9.45 -12.26
CA LYS A 77 16.43 9.94 -10.88
C LYS A 77 16.17 8.83 -9.84
N PHE A 78 15.14 8.02 -10.04
CA PHE A 78 14.77 6.92 -9.14
C PHE A 78 15.90 5.88 -9.04
N GLU A 79 16.46 5.47 -10.18
CA GLU A 79 17.53 4.48 -10.24
C GLU A 79 18.84 5.05 -9.66
N ASP A 80 19.21 6.29 -9.99
CA ASP A 80 20.43 6.95 -9.52
C ASP A 80 20.42 7.24 -8.01
N SER A 81 19.25 7.56 -7.46
CA SER A 81 19.09 7.83 -6.03
C SER A 81 18.95 6.58 -5.18
N GLY A 82 18.86 5.39 -5.80
CA GLY A 82 18.77 4.11 -5.10
C GLY A 82 17.46 3.94 -4.34
N CYS A 83 16.35 4.41 -4.91
CA CYS A 83 15.05 4.29 -4.27
C CYS A 83 14.58 2.84 -4.16
N GLN A 84 13.74 2.58 -3.16
CA GLN A 84 13.35 1.22 -2.83
C GLN A 84 12.45 0.63 -3.92
N PHE A 85 12.85 -0.53 -4.44
CA PHE A 85 12.08 -1.36 -5.36
C PHE A 85 11.84 -2.73 -4.72
N PHE A 86 10.61 -3.23 -4.81
CA PHE A 86 10.15 -4.44 -4.16
C PHE A 86 9.67 -5.46 -5.20
N PRO A 87 10.53 -6.41 -5.62
CA PRO A 87 10.15 -7.45 -6.57
C PRO A 87 9.49 -8.64 -5.85
N TYR A 88 8.17 -8.79 -5.97
CA TYR A 88 7.46 -9.90 -5.35
C TYR A 88 7.18 -11.01 -6.37
N LYS A 89 7.94 -12.10 -6.29
CA LYS A 89 7.80 -13.28 -7.17
C LYS A 89 7.76 -12.92 -8.66
N THR A 90 8.61 -11.99 -9.06
CA THR A 90 8.79 -11.53 -10.44
C THR A 90 10.26 -11.59 -10.83
N GLU A 91 10.55 -11.62 -12.13
CA GLU A 91 11.93 -11.53 -12.63
C GLU A 91 12.49 -10.10 -12.61
N PHE A 92 11.63 -9.08 -12.50
CA PHE A 92 12.05 -7.69 -12.54
C PHE A 92 13.06 -7.35 -11.46
N GLN A 93 14.12 -6.66 -11.85
CA GLN A 93 15.17 -6.17 -10.96
C GLN A 93 15.09 -4.66 -10.73
N SER A 94 14.34 -3.93 -11.56
CA SER A 94 14.24 -2.48 -11.45
C SER A 94 12.89 -1.96 -11.94
N LEU A 95 12.58 -0.71 -11.59
CA LEU A 95 11.37 -0.05 -12.03
C LEU A 95 11.39 0.20 -13.54
N ARG A 96 12.59 0.38 -14.12
CA ARG A 96 12.76 0.50 -15.57
C ARG A 96 12.32 -0.75 -16.33
N GLU A 97 12.65 -1.93 -15.83
CA GLU A 97 12.22 -3.17 -16.48
C GLU A 97 10.69 -3.34 -16.43
N VAL A 98 10.06 -2.91 -15.33
CA VAL A 98 8.61 -2.90 -15.17
C VAL A 98 7.98 -2.01 -16.24
N PHE A 99 8.46 -0.77 -16.40
CA PHE A 99 7.92 0.17 -17.39
C PHE A 99 8.38 -0.07 -18.83
N SER A 100 9.20 -1.10 -19.04
CA SER A 100 9.57 -1.61 -20.36
C SER A 100 8.73 -2.83 -20.79
N MET A 101 7.78 -3.29 -19.95
CA MET A 101 6.85 -4.34 -20.34
C MET A 101 5.95 -3.89 -21.49
N ASP A 102 5.65 -4.83 -22.39
CA ASP A 102 4.62 -4.63 -23.40
C ASP A 102 3.21 -4.59 -22.79
N ASP A 103 2.30 -3.94 -23.51
CA ASP A 103 0.92 -3.72 -23.04
C ASP A 103 0.14 -5.02 -22.81
N GLU A 104 0.42 -6.09 -23.56
CA GLU A 104 -0.25 -7.39 -23.38
C GLU A 104 0.15 -8.02 -22.05
N ARG A 105 1.44 -7.94 -21.69
CA ARG A 105 1.92 -8.35 -20.37
C ARG A 105 1.33 -7.52 -19.25
N ALA A 106 1.30 -6.20 -19.40
CA ALA A 106 0.78 -5.28 -18.39
C ALA A 106 -0.69 -5.58 -18.05
N ARG A 107 -1.48 -5.97 -19.06
CA ARG A 107 -2.90 -6.33 -18.92
C ARG A 107 -3.15 -7.82 -18.62
N MET A 108 -2.09 -8.60 -18.35
CA MET A 108 -2.18 -10.04 -18.08
C MET A 108 -2.89 -10.83 -19.20
N ALA A 109 -2.51 -10.58 -20.45
CA ALA A 109 -3.01 -11.36 -21.58
C ALA A 109 -2.64 -12.86 -21.44
N PRO A 110 -3.47 -13.78 -21.99
CA PRO A 110 -3.19 -15.21 -21.90
C PRO A 110 -1.80 -15.59 -22.42
N GLY A 111 -1.03 -16.34 -21.62
CA GLY A 111 0.32 -16.79 -21.98
C GLY A 111 1.46 -15.97 -21.37
N TYR A 112 1.17 -14.80 -20.81
CA TYR A 112 2.15 -14.01 -20.06
C TYR A 112 2.33 -14.48 -18.62
N LYS A 113 3.48 -14.18 -18.03
CA LYS A 113 3.76 -14.47 -16.62
C LYS A 113 3.11 -13.40 -15.73
N PRO A 114 2.51 -13.78 -14.59
CA PRO A 114 2.03 -12.82 -13.61
C PRO A 114 3.20 -12.03 -13.01
N TRP A 115 2.93 -10.81 -12.58
CA TRP A 115 3.91 -9.93 -11.95
C TRP A 115 3.27 -9.12 -10.83
N TYR A 116 4.04 -8.82 -9.81
CA TYR A 116 3.65 -7.92 -8.73
C TYR A 116 4.88 -7.22 -8.19
N VAL A 117 4.82 -5.90 -8.10
CA VAL A 117 5.94 -5.05 -7.69
C VAL A 117 5.45 -3.95 -6.76
N GLY A 118 6.35 -3.45 -5.93
CA GLY A 118 6.18 -2.18 -5.25
C GLY A 118 7.38 -1.27 -5.46
N TRP A 119 7.20 0.02 -5.25
CA TRP A 119 8.29 0.98 -5.20
C TRP A 119 7.94 2.15 -4.29
N GLY A 120 8.96 2.74 -3.67
CA GLY A 120 8.82 3.97 -2.89
C GLY A 120 9.02 5.19 -3.79
N SER A 121 8.00 6.02 -3.96
CA SER A 121 8.15 7.30 -4.65
C SER A 121 8.91 8.27 -3.75
N CYS A 122 10.19 8.45 -4.06
CA CYS A 122 11.20 9.11 -3.21
C CYS A 122 11.57 10.52 -3.69
N ASP A 123 11.25 10.85 -4.94
CA ASP A 123 11.53 12.15 -5.53
C ASP A 123 10.41 13.14 -5.15
N SER A 124 10.80 14.30 -4.62
CA SER A 124 9.85 15.28 -4.09
C SER A 124 8.98 15.90 -5.18
N GLU A 125 9.53 16.11 -6.39
CA GLU A 125 8.81 16.68 -7.52
C GLU A 125 7.81 15.65 -8.08
N ALA A 126 8.23 14.39 -8.18
CA ALA A 126 7.33 13.30 -8.54
C ALA A 126 6.17 13.17 -7.54
N ASN A 127 6.47 13.22 -6.24
CA ASN A 127 5.44 13.16 -5.19
C ASN A 127 4.47 14.34 -5.23
N GLU A 128 4.95 15.55 -5.50
CA GLU A 128 4.08 16.72 -5.63
C GLU A 128 3.08 16.54 -6.79
N ILE A 129 3.51 15.97 -7.91
CA ILE A 129 2.64 15.73 -9.07
C ILE A 129 1.66 14.58 -8.78
N LEU A 130 2.14 13.45 -8.24
CA LEU A 130 1.30 12.30 -7.91
C LEU A 130 0.22 12.67 -6.88
N ARG A 131 0.54 13.50 -5.89
CA ARG A 131 -0.40 14.01 -4.86
C ARG A 131 -1.45 14.99 -5.40
N ARG A 132 -1.48 15.27 -6.72
CA ARG A 132 -2.62 15.94 -7.36
C ARG A 132 -3.79 14.97 -7.62
N TYR A 133 -3.54 13.66 -7.63
CA TYR A 133 -4.53 12.63 -7.93
C TYR A 133 -5.13 11.97 -6.69
N TYR A 134 -4.43 12.00 -5.57
CA TYR A 134 -4.91 11.50 -4.28
C TYR A 134 -4.54 12.48 -3.17
N GLN A 135 -5.28 12.40 -2.08
CA GLN A 135 -5.07 13.28 -0.93
C GLN A 135 -4.67 12.45 0.28
N ARG A 136 -4.27 13.14 1.35
CA ARG A 136 -4.13 12.51 2.65
C ARG A 136 -5.52 12.07 3.15
N PRO A 137 -5.71 10.82 3.63
CA PRO A 137 -7.01 10.38 4.13
C PRO A 137 -7.57 11.30 5.23
N TYR A 138 -8.86 11.66 5.13
CA TYR A 138 -9.48 12.69 5.97
C TYR A 138 -9.49 12.36 7.48
N PHE A 139 -9.47 11.06 7.80
CA PHE A 139 -9.55 10.55 9.17
C PHE A 139 -8.20 10.62 9.91
N LEU A 140 -7.09 10.91 9.21
CA LEU A 140 -5.79 11.05 9.86
C LEU A 140 -5.72 12.40 10.63
N PRO A 141 -5.14 12.46 11.84
CA PRO A 141 -5.11 13.68 12.67
C PRO A 141 -4.46 14.87 11.96
N LYS A 142 -5.02 16.09 11.94
CA LYS A 142 -4.46 17.21 11.14
C LYS A 142 -2.99 17.56 11.42
N THR A 143 -2.49 17.24 12.61
CA THR A 143 -1.09 17.43 13.03
C THR A 143 -0.15 16.37 12.48
N SER A 144 -0.68 15.27 11.95
CA SER A 144 0.09 14.16 11.43
C SER A 144 0.60 14.48 10.03
N GLU A 145 1.92 14.56 9.91
CA GLU A 145 2.66 14.73 8.67
C GLU A 145 2.66 13.39 7.92
N SER A 146 2.22 13.42 6.66
CA SER A 146 2.50 12.30 5.76
C SER A 146 4.00 12.21 5.56
N THR A 147 4.56 11.00 5.57
CA THR A 147 5.97 10.82 5.27
C THR A 147 6.30 11.40 3.89
N LYS A 148 7.59 11.75 3.70
CA LYS A 148 8.05 12.27 2.40
C LYS A 148 7.94 11.24 1.28
N MET A 149 7.80 9.96 1.62
CA MET A 149 7.73 8.83 0.69
C MET A 149 6.36 8.19 0.77
N ASP A 150 5.76 8.00 -0.40
CA ASP A 150 4.55 7.19 -0.59
C ASP A 150 4.97 5.89 -1.31
N TRP A 151 4.41 4.75 -0.90
CA TRP A 151 4.66 3.46 -1.54
C TRP A 151 3.53 3.10 -2.49
N ILE A 152 3.89 2.69 -3.69
CA ILE A 152 2.96 2.25 -4.71
C ILE A 152 3.20 0.77 -4.94
N PHE A 153 2.13 -0.02 -4.97
CA PHE A 153 2.19 -1.44 -5.35
C PHE A 153 1.23 -1.70 -6.49
N MET A 154 1.70 -2.47 -7.46
CA MET A 154 0.95 -2.79 -8.66
C MET A 154 1.25 -4.21 -9.13
N GLY A 155 0.23 -4.91 -9.61
CA GLY A 155 0.43 -6.23 -10.18
C GLY A 155 -0.84 -6.91 -10.65
N THR A 156 -0.64 -8.06 -11.28
CA THR A 156 -1.67 -8.93 -11.86
C THR A 156 -2.30 -9.85 -10.81
N PRO A 157 -3.43 -10.53 -11.13
CA PRO A 157 -4.07 -11.48 -10.24
C PRO A 157 -3.12 -12.56 -9.69
N GLY A 158 -3.36 -12.98 -8.44
CA GLY A 158 -2.58 -14.01 -7.76
C GLY A 158 -1.65 -13.42 -6.70
N PHE A 159 -0.35 -13.31 -7.00
CA PHE A 159 0.65 -12.98 -5.99
C PHE A 159 0.54 -11.51 -5.53
N GLY A 160 0.80 -11.30 -4.24
CA GLY A 160 1.12 -9.99 -3.66
C GLY A 160 2.37 -10.10 -2.79
N ALA A 161 2.45 -9.29 -1.74
CA ALA A 161 3.54 -9.35 -0.77
C ALA A 161 3.48 -10.65 0.06
N HIS A 162 4.65 -11.23 0.36
CA HIS A 162 4.75 -12.41 1.23
C HIS A 162 4.53 -12.02 2.70
N MET A 163 4.40 -13.00 3.60
CA MET A 163 4.22 -12.72 5.03
C MET A 163 5.46 -12.03 5.62
N HIS A 164 5.28 -10.82 6.14
CA HIS A 164 6.36 -10.01 6.70
C HIS A 164 5.81 -9.01 7.75
N ILE A 165 6.73 -8.37 8.45
CA ILE A 165 6.47 -7.06 9.08
C ILE A 165 7.30 -6.04 8.31
N ASP A 166 6.86 -4.79 8.38
CA ASP A 166 7.65 -3.68 7.87
C ASP A 166 8.75 -3.27 8.85
N HIS A 167 9.64 -2.41 8.36
CA HIS A 167 10.68 -1.75 9.15
C HIS A 167 10.50 -0.24 9.06
N VAL A 168 9.28 0.19 9.35
CA VAL A 168 8.82 1.58 9.35
C VAL A 168 8.84 2.13 10.78
N THR A 169 8.62 3.43 10.97
CA THR A 169 8.60 4.02 12.33
C THR A 169 7.19 4.09 12.88
N ASN A 170 6.23 4.45 12.04
CA ASN A 170 4.86 4.73 12.43
C ASN A 170 3.88 3.76 11.76
N PRO A 171 2.62 3.69 12.23
CA PRO A 171 1.59 2.92 11.54
C PRO A 171 1.40 3.38 10.10
N SER A 172 0.88 2.46 9.27
CA SER A 172 0.73 2.69 7.84
C SER A 172 -0.73 2.59 7.41
N TRP A 173 -1.07 3.34 6.37
CA TRP A 173 -2.31 3.17 5.63
C TRP A 173 -2.00 2.75 4.19
N GLN A 174 -2.89 1.97 3.58
CA GLN A 174 -2.83 1.62 2.17
C GLN A 174 -4.22 1.72 1.55
N ALA A 175 -4.34 2.61 0.57
CA ALA A 175 -5.52 2.82 -0.24
C ALA A 175 -5.55 1.87 -1.43
N GLN A 176 -6.66 1.15 -1.60
CA GLN A 176 -6.89 0.29 -2.75
C GLN A 176 -7.47 1.13 -3.89
N ILE A 177 -6.63 1.53 -4.84
CA ILE A 177 -7.03 2.37 -5.98
C ILE A 177 -7.79 1.56 -7.02
N LYS A 178 -7.16 0.50 -7.55
CA LYS A 178 -7.76 -0.41 -8.53
C LYS A 178 -7.72 -1.84 -8.07
N GLY A 179 -8.72 -2.62 -8.46
CA GLY A 179 -8.82 -4.05 -8.16
C GLY A 179 -9.11 -4.34 -6.69
N SER A 180 -8.69 -5.52 -6.24
CA SER A 180 -8.88 -5.93 -4.85
C SER A 180 -7.74 -6.82 -4.37
N LYS A 181 -7.46 -6.75 -3.06
CA LYS A 181 -6.49 -7.60 -2.39
C LYS A 181 -7.12 -8.30 -1.20
N ILE A 182 -6.72 -9.55 -1.00
CA ILE A 182 -6.87 -10.22 0.29
C ILE A 182 -5.64 -9.88 1.12
N TRP A 183 -5.87 -9.39 2.34
CA TRP A 183 -4.86 -9.21 3.36
C TRP A 183 -4.96 -10.37 4.36
N TYR A 184 -3.84 -11.04 4.58
CA TYR A 184 -3.70 -12.06 5.61
C TYR A 184 -2.91 -11.43 6.75
N LEU A 185 -3.53 -11.26 7.91
CA LEU A 185 -2.95 -10.66 9.09
C LEU A 185 -2.70 -11.74 10.15
N GLN A 186 -1.48 -11.81 10.65
CA GLN A 186 -1.11 -12.68 11.76
C GLN A 186 -0.72 -11.84 12.97
N PRO A 187 -1.17 -12.22 14.18
CA PRO A 187 -0.76 -11.53 15.39
C PRO A 187 0.75 -11.70 15.63
N PRO A 188 1.38 -10.81 16.42
CA PRO A 188 2.75 -11.02 16.89
C PRO A 188 2.94 -12.43 17.49
N PRO A 189 4.09 -13.10 17.29
CA PRO A 189 4.34 -14.46 17.78
C PRO A 189 4.08 -14.65 19.29
N GLU A 190 4.37 -13.63 20.10
CA GLU A 190 4.09 -13.62 21.55
C GLU A 190 2.59 -13.73 21.88
N CYS A 191 1.71 -13.42 20.94
CA CYS A 191 0.25 -13.44 21.08
C CYS A 191 -0.42 -14.66 20.46
N TYR A 192 0.37 -15.63 19.97
CA TYR A 192 -0.10 -16.83 19.27
C TYR A 192 -1.22 -17.59 20.00
N PHE A 193 -1.15 -17.70 21.33
CA PHE A 193 -2.15 -18.43 22.12
C PHE A 193 -3.37 -17.59 22.53
N SER A 194 -3.34 -16.27 22.31
CA SER A 194 -4.40 -15.34 22.72
C SER A 194 -5.22 -14.81 21.55
N CYS A 195 -4.68 -14.91 20.34
CA CYS A 195 -5.20 -14.26 19.15
C CYS A 195 -5.32 -15.26 18.00
N SER A 196 -5.99 -14.86 16.93
CA SER A 196 -6.17 -15.67 15.73
C SER A 196 -5.74 -14.88 14.50
N ASP A 197 -5.39 -15.60 13.45
CA ASP A 197 -5.15 -15.01 12.14
C ASP A 197 -6.45 -14.41 11.59
N ILE A 198 -6.33 -13.31 10.86
CA ILE A 198 -7.45 -12.58 10.26
C ILE A 198 -7.23 -12.50 8.77
N GLU A 199 -8.26 -12.78 7.99
CA GLU A 199 -8.28 -12.58 6.54
C GLU A 199 -9.30 -11.49 6.22
N VAL A 200 -8.91 -10.50 5.41
CA VAL A 200 -9.82 -9.44 5.00
C VAL A 200 -9.65 -9.07 3.52
N LEU A 201 -10.78 -8.93 2.83
CA LEU A 201 -10.82 -8.39 1.47
C LEU A 201 -10.90 -6.85 1.51
N VAL A 202 -9.92 -6.23 0.87
CA VAL A 202 -9.87 -4.78 0.61
C VAL A 202 -10.13 -4.53 -0.87
N THR A 203 -11.18 -3.78 -1.18
CA THR A 203 -11.61 -3.48 -2.55
C THR A 203 -11.36 -2.03 -2.94
N SER A 204 -11.40 -1.71 -4.24
CA SER A 204 -11.32 -0.33 -4.72
C SER A 204 -12.16 0.66 -3.90
N GLY A 205 -11.56 1.78 -3.50
CA GLY A 205 -12.18 2.81 -2.67
C GLY A 205 -11.95 2.63 -1.16
N GLU A 206 -11.47 1.47 -0.73
CA GLU A 206 -11.20 1.20 0.68
C GLU A 206 -9.75 1.51 1.06
N VAL A 207 -9.56 2.04 2.27
CA VAL A 207 -8.25 2.29 2.87
C VAL A 207 -8.09 1.41 4.10
N ILE A 208 -7.14 0.48 4.07
CA ILE A 208 -6.77 -0.31 5.25
C ILE A 208 -5.70 0.45 6.05
N VAL A 209 -5.82 0.42 7.38
CA VAL A 209 -4.88 1.01 8.32
C VAL A 209 -4.47 -0.06 9.33
N LEU A 210 -3.18 -0.20 9.55
CA LEU A 210 -2.60 -1.10 10.54
C LEU A 210 -1.17 -0.66 10.90
N ASP A 211 -0.72 -1.04 12.10
CA ASP A 211 0.69 -0.94 12.45
C ASP A 211 1.44 -2.13 11.84
N THR A 212 2.08 -1.91 10.69
CA THR A 212 2.78 -2.94 9.92
C THR A 212 4.11 -3.39 10.55
N ASN A 213 4.60 -2.70 11.59
CA ASN A 213 5.73 -3.19 12.40
C ASN A 213 5.29 -4.21 13.46
N ARG A 214 4.00 -4.22 13.80
CA ARG A 214 3.42 -5.09 14.84
C ARG A 214 2.62 -6.24 14.23
N TRP A 215 1.84 -5.95 13.19
CA TRP A 215 1.05 -6.95 12.48
C TRP A 215 1.85 -7.60 11.36
N TYR A 216 2.05 -8.91 11.48
CA TYR A 216 2.55 -9.70 10.37
C TYR A 216 1.48 -9.72 9.29
N HIS A 217 1.86 -9.44 8.05
CA HIS A 217 0.91 -9.33 6.97
C HIS A 217 1.46 -9.88 5.64
N ALA A 218 0.55 -10.45 4.85
CA ALA A 218 0.76 -10.84 3.46
C ALA A 218 -0.41 -10.35 2.62
N THR A 219 -0.21 -10.22 1.31
CA THR A 219 -1.29 -9.86 0.38
C THR A 219 -1.35 -10.78 -0.82
N ALA A 220 -2.55 -10.91 -1.39
CA ALA A 220 -2.80 -11.57 -2.66
C ALA A 220 -3.79 -10.75 -3.49
N VAL A 221 -3.54 -10.60 -4.79
CA VAL A 221 -4.48 -9.90 -5.68
C VAL A 221 -5.64 -10.84 -6.01
N SER A 222 -6.86 -10.42 -5.68
CA SER A 222 -8.08 -11.20 -5.85
C SER A 222 -8.96 -10.75 -7.02
N SER A 223 -8.72 -9.55 -7.56
CA SER A 223 -9.40 -9.07 -8.77
C SER A 223 -8.92 -9.80 -10.02
N ALA A 224 -9.72 -9.77 -11.09
CA ALA A 224 -9.33 -10.28 -12.41
C ALA A 224 -8.42 -9.29 -13.16
N ASP A 225 -8.61 -7.99 -12.92
CA ASP A 225 -7.75 -6.93 -13.45
C ASP A 225 -6.59 -6.63 -12.50
N ILE A 226 -5.66 -5.80 -12.97
CA ILE A 226 -4.52 -5.34 -12.17
C ILE A 226 -4.99 -4.66 -10.87
N SER A 227 -4.25 -4.93 -9.80
CA SER A 227 -4.38 -4.20 -8.54
C SER A 227 -3.41 -3.04 -8.53
N ILE A 228 -3.87 -1.87 -8.07
CA ILE A 228 -3.03 -0.70 -7.80
C ILE A 228 -3.36 -0.20 -6.41
N THR A 229 -2.34 0.06 -5.61
CA THR A 229 -2.48 0.61 -4.26
C THR A 229 -1.44 1.66 -4.00
N ILE A 230 -1.79 2.65 -3.19
CA ILE A 230 -0.86 3.64 -2.67
C ILE A 230 -0.96 3.71 -1.16
N GLY A 231 0.15 3.90 -0.47
CA GLY A 231 0.17 3.97 0.99
C GLY A 231 1.30 4.83 1.50
N SER A 232 1.22 5.17 2.79
CA SER A 232 2.21 5.98 3.49
C SER A 232 2.16 5.66 4.98
N GLU A 233 3.24 6.00 5.67
CA GLU A 233 3.24 6.14 7.12
C GLU A 233 2.58 7.48 7.49
N PHE A 234 2.15 7.57 8.74
CA PHE A 234 1.63 8.79 9.34
C PHE A 234 2.05 8.82 10.80
N ASP A 235 2.51 9.97 11.30
CA ASP A 235 2.91 10.15 12.70
C ASP A 235 1.76 10.58 13.64
#